data_AF-A0A640WC67-F1
#
_entry.id   AF-A0A640WC67-F1
#
_cell.length_a   1.000
_cell.length_b   1.000
_cell.length_c   1.000
_cell.angle_alpha   90.00
_cell.angle_beta   90.00
_cell.angle_gamma   90.00
#
_symmetry.space_group_name_H-M   'P 1'
#
loop_
_entity.id
_entity.type
_entity.pdbx_description
1 polymer ?
#
loop_
_entity_poly.entity_id
_entity_poly.type
_entity_poly.pdbx_seq_one_letter_code
_entity_poly.pdbx_strand_id
1 'polypeptide(L)'
;MNSVRQVTRHHVEPGRADMGIQITAQGPYGQGGDQSQYVVTAGAEALCHIQFQQGNPADYGVNGVSLEALLAICLDRLDHLQHGPYANPYNEHARLDVERAIESLNDRVRERDWKRCEPS
;
A
#
# COMPACT_ATOMS: atom_id res chain seq x y z
N MET A 1 17.60 1.53 -16.17
CA MET A 1 18.07 0.32 -15.47
C MET A 1 16.93 -0.16 -14.58
N ASN A 2 16.46 -1.39 -14.73
CA ASN A 2 15.44 -1.96 -13.83
C ASN A 2 16.09 -2.20 -12.47
N SER A 3 15.76 -1.37 -11.48
CA SER A 3 16.21 -1.58 -10.11
C SER A 3 15.29 -2.57 -9.43
N VAL A 4 15.86 -3.50 -8.68
CA VAL A 4 15.11 -4.48 -7.89
C VAL A 4 15.45 -4.24 -6.44
N ARG A 5 14.43 -4.08 -5.59
CA ARG A 5 14.60 -3.82 -4.15
C ARG A 5 13.67 -4.72 -3.35
N GLN A 6 14.22 -5.41 -2.35
CA GLN A 6 13.42 -6.22 -1.43
C GLN A 6 12.77 -5.34 -0.36
N VAL A 7 11.50 -5.59 -0.07
CA VAL A 7 10.77 -5.00 1.06
C VAL A 7 10.74 -6.05 2.19
N THR A 8 11.26 -5.69 3.36
CA THR A 8 11.51 -6.64 4.48
C THR A 8 10.72 -6.32 5.75
N ARG A 9 9.95 -5.24 5.76
CA ARG A 9 9.20 -4.74 6.93
C ARG A 9 8.08 -5.69 7.40
N HIS A 10 7.69 -6.68 6.60
CA HIS A 10 6.66 -7.66 6.93
C HIS A 10 7.18 -8.85 7.74
N HIS A 11 8.50 -8.96 7.97
CA HIS A 11 9.12 -10.02 8.75
C HIS A 11 9.09 -9.70 10.25
N VAL A 12 8.50 -10.58 11.06
CA VAL A 12 8.35 -10.41 12.52
C VAL A 12 9.62 -10.85 13.27
N GLU A 13 10.36 -11.85 12.78
CA GLU A 13 11.62 -12.33 13.37
C GLU A 13 12.61 -12.75 12.27
N PRO A 14 13.93 -12.47 12.39
CA PRO A 14 14.93 -13.04 11.49
C PRO A 14 14.92 -14.56 11.60
N GLY A 15 14.51 -15.26 10.54
CA GLY A 15 14.51 -16.74 10.48
C GLY A 15 13.15 -17.41 10.71
N ARG A 16 12.10 -16.69 11.15
CA ARG A 16 10.74 -17.11 10.84
C ARG A 16 10.47 -16.72 9.40
N ALA A 17 10.58 -17.68 8.49
CA ALA A 17 9.89 -17.57 7.23
C ALA A 17 8.39 -17.51 7.56
N ASP A 18 7.85 -16.31 7.59
CA ASP A 18 6.47 -15.98 7.27
C ASP A 18 6.05 -16.71 5.98
N MET A 19 5.79 -18.01 6.08
CA MET A 19 5.45 -18.92 4.96
C MET A 19 6.37 -18.87 3.73
N GLY A 20 7.52 -18.18 3.79
CA GLY A 20 8.38 -17.91 2.64
C GLY A 20 7.92 -16.75 1.75
N ILE A 21 7.11 -15.82 2.28
CA ILE A 21 6.61 -14.67 1.53
C ILE A 21 7.72 -13.63 1.33
N GLN A 22 7.97 -13.28 0.07
CA GLN A 22 8.93 -12.26 -0.33
C GLN A 22 8.23 -11.16 -1.12
N ILE A 23 8.56 -9.91 -0.79
CA ILE A 23 8.04 -8.74 -1.51
C ILE A 23 9.20 -8.08 -2.25
N THR A 24 9.07 -7.97 -3.56
CA THR A 24 10.07 -7.37 -4.43
C THR A 24 9.47 -6.17 -5.15
N ALA A 25 10.05 -4.99 -4.94
CA ALA A 25 9.79 -3.80 -5.73
C ALA A 25 10.60 -3.88 -7.03
N GLN A 26 9.92 -3.66 -8.15
CA GLN A 26 10.46 -3.80 -9.50
C GLN A 26 10.18 -2.55 -10.33
N GLY A 27 10.79 -2.51 -11.51
CA GLY A 27 10.61 -1.43 -12.47
C GLY A 27 11.53 -0.23 -12.21
N PRO A 28 11.51 0.75 -13.13
CA PRO A 28 12.28 1.97 -12.98
C PRO A 28 11.72 2.81 -11.81
N TYR A 29 12.60 3.57 -11.16
CA TYR A 29 12.17 4.63 -10.28
C TYR A 29 11.47 5.72 -11.10
N GLY A 30 10.28 6.13 -10.64
CA GLY A 30 9.57 7.29 -11.16
C GLY A 30 10.31 8.59 -10.83
N GLN A 31 9.81 9.69 -11.38
CA GLN A 31 10.39 11.02 -11.19
C GLN A 31 10.43 11.44 -9.70
N GLY A 32 9.56 10.85 -8.87
CA GLY A 32 9.52 11.04 -7.41
C GLY A 32 10.45 10.13 -6.61
N GLY A 33 11.28 9.31 -7.27
CA GLY A 33 12.16 8.35 -6.59
C GLY A 33 11.44 7.12 -6.03
N ASP A 34 10.21 6.86 -6.49
CA ASP A 34 9.35 5.76 -6.08
C ASP A 34 9.32 4.63 -7.13
N GLN A 35 9.21 3.39 -6.68
CA GLN A 35 8.88 2.26 -7.56
C GLN A 35 7.39 1.98 -7.42
N SER A 36 6.72 1.83 -8.56
CA SER A 36 5.27 1.65 -8.63
C SER A 36 4.85 0.18 -8.83
N GLN A 37 5.80 -0.73 -9.04
CA GLN A 37 5.50 -2.15 -9.26
C GLN A 37 6.06 -3.00 -8.14
N TYR A 38 5.22 -3.86 -7.58
CA TYR A 38 5.57 -4.78 -6.49
C TYR A 38 5.06 -6.17 -6.83
N VAL A 39 5.87 -7.17 -6.51
CA VAL A 39 5.51 -8.58 -6.66
C VAL A 39 5.66 -9.26 -5.31
N VAL A 40 4.61 -9.96 -4.90
CA VAL A 40 4.59 -10.79 -3.70
C VAL A 40 4.69 -12.24 -4.15
N THR A 41 5.69 -12.97 -3.66
CA THR A 41 5.94 -14.37 -4.00
C THR A 41 5.98 -15.25 -2.76
N ALA A 42 5.65 -16.52 -2.89
CA ALA A 42 5.94 -17.56 -1.90
C ALA A 42 6.72 -18.68 -2.60
N GLY A 43 8.02 -18.79 -2.30
CA GLY A 43 8.92 -19.65 -3.07
C GLY A 43 8.97 -19.23 -4.55
N ALA A 44 8.61 -20.13 -5.45
CA ALA A 44 8.59 -19.88 -6.90
C ALA A 44 7.24 -19.33 -7.42
N GLU A 45 6.21 -19.28 -6.59
CA GLU A 45 4.86 -18.88 -6.99
C GLU A 45 4.65 -17.38 -6.75
N ALA A 46 4.09 -16.68 -7.75
CA ALA A 46 3.65 -15.30 -7.60
C ALA A 46 2.25 -15.26 -6.99
N LEU A 47 2.13 -14.73 -5.78
CA LEU A 47 0.86 -14.60 -5.06
C LEU A 47 0.08 -13.37 -5.52
N CYS A 48 0.78 -12.27 -5.79
CA CYS A 48 0.15 -11.00 -6.14
C CYS A 48 1.10 -10.08 -6.91
N HIS A 49 0.56 -9.40 -7.90
CA HIS A 49 1.21 -8.31 -8.62
C HIS A 49 0.46 -7.01 -8.34
N ILE A 50 1.17 -6.01 -7.82
CA ILE A 50 0.61 -4.72 -7.46
C ILE A 50 1.28 -3.66 -8.35
N GLN A 51 0.47 -2.95 -9.12
CA GLN A 51 0.91 -1.80 -9.91
C GLN A 51 0.19 -0.56 -9.39
N PHE A 52 0.94 0.36 -8.80
CA PHE A 52 0.43 1.63 -8.32
C PHE A 52 0.14 2.59 -9.46
N GLN A 53 -0.88 3.43 -9.25
CA GLN A 53 -1.23 4.53 -10.12
C GLN A 53 -0.03 5.45 -10.35
N GLN A 54 0.23 5.77 -11.62
CA GLN A 54 1.27 6.70 -12.04
C GLN A 54 0.65 7.97 -12.59
N GLY A 55 0.99 9.11 -11.98
CA GLY A 55 0.41 10.40 -12.36
C GLY A 55 -1.05 10.56 -11.91
N ASN A 56 -1.60 11.74 -12.14
CA ASN A 56 -2.97 12.07 -11.75
C ASN A 56 -3.97 11.29 -12.62
N PRO A 57 -4.91 10.52 -12.02
CA PRO A 57 -5.95 9.82 -12.78
C PRO A 57 -6.78 10.71 -13.70
N ALA A 58 -6.93 12.01 -13.36
CA ALA A 58 -7.65 12.96 -14.20
C ALA A 58 -6.96 13.22 -15.55
N ASP A 59 -5.63 13.10 -15.59
CA ASP A 59 -4.82 13.44 -16.78
C ASP A 59 -4.46 12.19 -17.59
N TYR A 60 -4.25 11.05 -16.91
CA TYR A 60 -3.73 9.81 -17.52
C TYR A 60 -4.73 8.63 -17.48
N GLY A 61 -5.91 8.83 -16.88
CA GLY A 61 -6.84 7.76 -16.57
C GLY A 61 -6.37 6.85 -15.43
N VAL A 62 -7.18 5.86 -15.09
CA VAL A 62 -6.83 4.85 -14.09
C VAL A 62 -5.86 3.85 -14.72
N ASN A 63 -4.61 3.84 -14.27
CA ASN A 63 -3.51 3.02 -14.79
C ASN A 63 -2.83 2.14 -13.73
N GLY A 64 -3.38 2.13 -12.52
CA GLY A 64 -2.94 1.30 -11.41
C GLY A 64 -3.85 1.47 -10.19
N VAL A 65 -3.52 0.76 -9.12
CA VAL A 65 -4.20 0.87 -7.82
C VAL A 65 -3.69 2.09 -7.05
N SER A 66 -4.56 2.80 -6.36
CA SER A 66 -4.14 3.86 -5.43
C SER A 66 -3.65 3.26 -4.11
N LEU A 67 -2.86 4.03 -3.35
CA LEU A 67 -2.44 3.60 -2.02
C LEU A 67 -3.64 3.47 -1.08
N GLU A 68 -4.58 4.41 -1.18
CA GLU A 68 -5.82 4.45 -0.43
C GLU A 68 -6.68 3.20 -0.68
N ALA A 69 -6.74 2.70 -1.92
CA ALA A 69 -7.50 1.49 -2.24
C ALA A 69 -6.92 0.24 -1.59
N LEU A 70 -5.59 0.09 -1.58
CA LEU A 70 -4.95 -1.04 -0.89
C LEU A 70 -5.10 -0.94 0.64
N LEU A 71 -4.99 0.27 1.20
CA LEU A 71 -5.24 0.49 2.63
C LEU A 71 -6.69 0.19 3.01
N ALA A 72 -7.67 0.53 2.16
CA ALA A 72 -9.06 0.21 2.40
C ALA A 72 -9.32 -1.31 2.41
N ILE A 73 -8.66 -2.08 1.53
CA ILE A 73 -8.72 -3.55 1.55
C ILE A 73 -8.14 -4.09 2.86
N CYS A 74 -7.00 -3.56 3.30
CA CYS A 74 -6.39 -3.94 4.57
C CYS A 74 -7.29 -3.59 5.77
N LEU A 75 -7.94 -2.43 5.74
CA LEU A 75 -8.87 -1.99 6.79
C LEU A 75 -10.08 -2.92 6.88
N ASP A 76 -10.75 -3.22 5.76
CA ASP A 76 -11.87 -4.16 5.71
C ASP A 76 -11.48 -5.54 6.26
N ARG A 77 -10.27 -6.02 5.92
CA ARG A 77 -9.78 -7.29 6.45
C ARG A 77 -9.53 -7.24 7.96
N LEU A 78 -8.99 -6.15 8.48
CA LEU A 78 -8.76 -5.95 9.91
C LEU A 78 -10.08 -5.83 10.68
N ASP A 79 -11.08 -5.13 10.14
CA ASP A 79 -12.42 -5.07 10.69
C ASP A 79 -13.00 -6.48 10.85
N HIS A 80 -12.92 -7.32 9.82
CA HIS A 80 -13.40 -8.72 9.90
C HIS A 80 -12.62 -9.56 10.91
N LEU A 81 -11.31 -9.36 11.04
CA LEU A 81 -10.50 -10.07 12.05
C LEU A 81 -10.88 -9.66 13.47
N GLN A 82 -11.21 -8.38 13.68
CA GLN A 82 -11.59 -7.85 14.97
C GLN A 82 -13.02 -8.22 15.39
N HIS A 83 -13.94 -8.38 14.44
CA HIS A 83 -15.29 -8.89 14.72
C HIS A 83 -15.36 -10.43 14.71
N GLY A 84 -14.26 -11.10 14.32
CA GLY A 84 -14.17 -12.53 14.20
C GLY A 84 -13.68 -13.24 15.47
N PRO A 85 -13.48 -14.57 15.40
CA PRO A 85 -13.04 -15.39 16.53
C PRO A 85 -11.59 -15.13 16.98
N TYR A 86 -10.84 -14.35 16.21
CA TYR A 86 -9.42 -14.03 16.46
C TYR A 86 -9.21 -12.55 16.87
N ALA A 87 -10.28 -11.91 17.36
CA ALA A 87 -10.25 -10.54 17.87
C ALA A 87 -9.18 -10.37 18.95
N ASN A 88 -8.37 -9.31 18.83
CA ASN A 88 -7.35 -9.00 19.83
C ASN A 88 -7.00 -7.49 19.82
N PRO A 89 -6.41 -6.95 20.90
CA PRO A 89 -6.10 -5.52 20.98
C PRO A 89 -5.13 -5.01 19.91
N TYR A 90 -4.23 -5.86 19.41
CA TYR A 90 -3.26 -5.48 18.37
C TYR A 90 -3.92 -5.30 17.00
N ASN A 91 -4.93 -6.12 16.69
CA ASN A 91 -5.74 -5.96 15.48
C ASN A 91 -6.46 -4.60 15.50
N GLU A 92 -7.06 -4.23 16.64
CA GLU A 92 -7.73 -2.93 16.79
C GLU A 92 -6.76 -1.76 16.63
N HIS A 93 -5.57 -1.84 17.22
CA HIS A 93 -4.55 -0.80 17.02
C HIS A 93 -4.15 -0.67 15.54
N ALA A 94 -3.89 -1.79 14.87
CA ALA A 94 -3.55 -1.78 13.44
C ALA A 94 -4.69 -1.19 12.59
N ARG A 95 -5.94 -1.52 12.91
CA ARG A 95 -7.15 -1.01 12.25
C ARG A 95 -7.24 0.52 12.34
N LEU A 96 -7.09 1.06 13.55
CA LEU A 96 -7.09 2.51 13.80
C LEU A 96 -5.94 3.24 13.09
N ASP A 97 -4.75 2.64 13.04
CA ASP A 97 -3.59 3.24 12.36
C ASP A 97 -3.77 3.26 10.84
N VAL A 98 -4.37 2.22 10.26
CA VAL A 98 -4.72 2.18 8.83
C VAL A 98 -5.80 3.21 8.50
N GLU A 99 -6.81 3.35 9.35
CA GLU A 99 -7.87 4.37 9.20
C GLU A 99 -7.27 5.78 9.18
N ARG A 100 -6.40 6.11 10.15
CA ARG A 100 -5.68 7.39 10.20
C ARG A 100 -4.79 7.62 8.98
N ALA A 101 -4.15 6.58 8.48
CA ALA A 101 -3.33 6.68 7.26
C ALA A 101 -4.19 7.07 6.05
N ILE A 102 -5.38 6.48 5.90
CA ILE A 102 -6.34 6.83 4.83
C ILE A 102 -6.79 8.29 4.97
N GLU A 103 -7.17 8.73 6.17
CA GLU A 103 -7.57 10.13 6.43
C GLU A 103 -6.45 11.11 6.06
N SER A 104 -5.22 10.81 6.45
CA SER A 104 -4.05 11.67 6.17
C SER A 104 -3.78 11.80 4.67
N LEU A 105 -3.98 10.73 3.91
CA LEU A 105 -3.87 10.75 2.45
C LEU A 105 -4.99 11.55 1.79
N ASN A 106 -6.23 11.41 2.30
CA ASN A 106 -7.37 12.19 1.83
C ASN A 106 -7.19 13.69 2.11
N ASP A 107 -6.68 14.06 3.28
CA ASP A 107 -6.41 15.46 3.62
C ASP A 107 -5.36 16.09 2.73
N ARG A 108 -4.32 15.34 2.35
CA ARG A 108 -3.34 15.78 1.33
C ARG A 108 -4.01 16.09 0.00
N VAL A 109 -4.99 15.29 -0.44
CA VAL A 109 -5.75 15.54 -1.67
C VAL A 109 -6.62 16.79 -1.52
N ARG A 110 -7.33 16.92 -0.39
CA ARG A 110 -8.17 18.09 -0.09
C ARG A 110 -7.37 19.39 -0.05
N GLU A 111 -6.19 19.40 0.57
CA GLU A 111 -5.32 20.57 0.63
C GLU A 111 -4.81 20.96 -0.76
N ARG A 112 -4.44 19.98 -1.59
CA ARG A 112 -4.03 20.22 -2.98
C ARG A 112 -5.17 20.84 -3.79
N ASP A 113 -6.38 20.29 -3.66
CA ASP A 113 -7.54 20.76 -4.40
C ASP A 113 -8.00 22.15 -3.90
N TRP A 114 -7.88 22.43 -2.60
CA TRP A 114 -8.07 23.77 -2.03
C TRP A 114 -7.13 24.79 -2.66
N LYS A 115 -5.81 24.52 -2.67
CA LYS A 115 -4.81 25.43 -3.27
C LYS A 115 -5.03 25.66 -4.77
N ARG A 116 -5.68 24.73 -5.47
CA ARG A 116 -6.02 24.88 -6.89
C ARG A 116 -7.21 25.82 -7.12
N CYS A 117 -8.07 25.99 -6.12
CA CYS A 117 -9.27 26.81 -6.17
C CYS A 117 -9.07 28.24 -5.62
N GLU A 118 -7.93 28.54 -4.97
CA GLU A 118 -7.61 29.91 -4.57
C GLU A 118 -7.25 30.77 -5.81
N PRO A 119 -8.00 31.85 -6.11
CA PRO A 119 -7.64 32.77 -7.17
C PRO A 119 -6.37 33.54 -6.79
N SER A 120 -5.54 33.80 -7.81
CA SER A 120 -4.28 34.56 -7.70
C SER A 120 -4.49 35.99 -7.23
#